data_AF-A0A940JJF7-F1
#
_entry.id   AF-A0A940JJF7-F1
#
_cell.length_a   1.000
_cell.length_b   1.000
_cell.length_c   1.000
_cell.angle_alpha   90.00
_cell.angle_beta   90.00
_cell.angle_gamma   90.00
#
_symmetry.space_group_name_H-M   'P 1'
#
loop_
_entity.id
_entity.type
_entity.pdbx_description
1 polymer ?
#
loop_
_entity_poly.entity_id
_entity_poly.type
_entity_poly.pdbx_seq_one_letter_code
_entity_poly.pdbx_strand_id
1 'polypeptide(L)'
;MAGLPADVVDEVVTTMNRDYASANLAIVRVNHAANAVSARMTGLDSRQGVWEAAYSDGSTRLVEIPWGAEVATTAEATKVIVGMAKAARERIATFDPAVTAARYLPEPPPEGVIAAHGVGWSGPSPH
;
A
#
# COMPACT_ATOMS: atom_id res chain seq x y z
N MET A 1 0.58 23.52 20.25
CA MET A 1 0.85 22.19 19.65
C MET A 1 2.31 22.18 19.29
N ALA A 2 3.12 21.30 19.89
CA ALA A 2 4.55 21.26 19.58
C ALA A 2 4.73 20.57 18.23
N GLY A 3 5.12 21.34 17.22
CA GLY A 3 5.59 20.81 15.94
C GLY A 3 6.97 20.19 16.11
N LEU A 4 7.30 19.22 15.25
CA LEU A 4 8.68 18.77 15.12
C LEU A 4 9.55 19.94 14.60
N PRO A 5 10.84 20.01 14.96
CA PRO A 5 11.78 20.97 14.37
C PRO A 5 11.81 20.84 12.85
N ALA A 6 11.99 21.96 12.15
CA ALA A 6 11.97 21.98 10.69
C ALA A 6 13.10 21.12 10.07
N ASP A 7 14.27 21.08 10.70
CA ASP A 7 15.40 20.23 10.26
C ASP A 7 15.06 18.73 10.37
N VAL A 8 14.38 18.33 11.44
CA VAL A 8 13.89 16.96 11.64
C VAL A 8 12.89 16.58 10.54
N VAL A 9 11.95 17.49 10.24
CA VAL A 9 10.95 17.26 9.20
C VAL A 9 11.62 17.10 7.83
N ASP A 10 12.56 17.99 7.49
CA ASP A 10 13.28 17.95 6.21
C ASP A 10 14.11 16.68 6.06
N GLU A 11 14.85 16.28 7.09
CA GLU A 11 15.67 15.08 7.08
C GLU A 11 14.82 13.81 6.85
N VAL A 12 13.71 13.68 7.59
CA VAL A 12 12.80 12.52 7.44
C VAL A 12 12.17 12.50 6.05
N VAL A 13 11.64 13.64 5.60
CA VAL A 13 11.00 13.75 4.28
C VAL A 13 11.99 13.43 3.15
N THR A 14 13.21 13.94 3.24
CA THR A 14 14.26 13.69 2.25
C THR A 14 14.65 12.21 2.24
N THR A 15 14.89 11.62 3.41
CA THR A 15 15.26 10.20 3.55
C THR A 15 14.17 9.28 3.03
N MET A 16 12.92 9.52 3.44
CA MET A 16 11.77 8.71 3.02
C MET A 16 11.56 8.74 1.50
N ASN A 17 11.73 9.90 0.88
CA ASN A 17 11.53 10.04 -0.55
C ASN A 17 12.70 9.50 -1.38
N ARG A 18 13.93 9.55 -0.86
CA ARG A 18 15.12 9.04 -1.54
C ARG A 18 15.22 7.52 -1.47
N ASP A 19 15.11 6.96 -0.26
CA ASP A 19 15.48 5.57 0.00
C ASP A 19 14.26 4.64 0.16
N TYR A 20 13.07 5.22 0.36
CA TYR A 20 11.88 4.47 0.78
C TYR A 20 10.64 4.72 -0.08
N ALA A 21 10.79 5.06 -1.37
CA ALA A 21 9.66 5.29 -2.29
C ALA A 21 8.65 4.12 -2.34
N SER A 22 9.12 2.88 -2.38
CA SER A 22 8.24 1.70 -2.35
C SER A 22 7.53 1.52 -1.00
N ALA A 23 8.13 1.98 0.09
CA ALA A 23 7.50 1.98 1.40
C ALA A 23 6.38 3.04 1.47
N ASN A 24 6.62 4.25 0.97
CA ASN A 24 5.60 5.29 0.85
C ASN A 24 4.37 4.77 0.08
N LEU A 25 4.59 4.11 -1.05
CA LEU A 25 3.50 3.54 -1.85
C LEU A 25 2.72 2.46 -1.07
N ALA A 26 3.42 1.54 -0.40
CA ALA A 26 2.77 0.52 0.41
C ALA A 26 1.92 1.12 1.52
N ILE A 27 2.45 2.14 2.22
CA ILE A 27 1.77 2.85 3.30
C ILE A 27 0.47 3.50 2.80
N VAL A 28 0.51 4.30 1.73
CA VAL A 28 -0.71 4.99 1.25
C VAL A 28 -1.74 4.00 0.67
N ARG A 29 -1.29 2.89 0.07
CA ARG A 29 -2.21 1.88 -0.48
C ARG A 29 -3.06 1.23 0.58
N VAL A 30 -2.50 0.95 1.76
CA VAL A 30 -3.28 0.40 2.87
C VAL A 30 -4.05 1.48 3.64
N ASN A 31 -3.76 2.77 3.41
CA ASN A 31 -4.39 3.92 4.06
C ASN A 31 -5.12 4.81 3.03
N HIS A 32 -6.35 4.43 2.67
CA HIS A 32 -7.29 5.23 1.86
C HIS A 32 -6.87 5.57 0.41
N ALA A 33 -5.73 5.07 -0.10
CA ALA A 33 -5.29 5.25 -1.47
C ALA A 33 -4.86 3.93 -2.15
N ALA A 34 -5.69 2.89 -2.04
CA ALA A 34 -5.42 1.53 -2.55
C ALA A 34 -4.94 1.44 -4.01
N ASN A 35 -5.43 2.34 -4.86
CA ASN A 35 -5.11 2.36 -6.29
C ASN A 35 -3.99 3.35 -6.67
N ALA A 36 -3.30 3.95 -5.69
CA ALA A 36 -2.17 4.82 -5.98
C ALA A 36 -1.08 4.08 -6.76
N VAL A 37 -0.41 4.75 -7.69
CA VAL A 37 0.69 4.21 -8.49
C VAL A 37 2.05 4.69 -8.00
N SER A 38 2.11 5.85 -7.34
CA SER A 38 3.28 6.35 -6.64
C SER A 38 2.85 7.19 -5.44
N ALA A 39 3.78 7.43 -4.51
CA ALA A 39 3.53 8.22 -3.32
C ALA A 39 4.80 8.92 -2.84
N ARG A 40 4.66 10.15 -2.39
CA ARG A 40 5.73 10.97 -1.83
C ARG A 40 5.32 11.51 -0.48
N MET A 41 6.19 11.43 0.52
CA MET A 41 5.96 12.10 1.79
C MET A 41 6.18 13.61 1.60
N THR A 42 5.24 14.43 2.02
CA THR A 42 5.30 15.90 1.88
C THR A 42 5.50 16.61 3.22
N GLY A 43 5.23 15.94 4.33
CA GLY A 43 5.46 16.48 5.66
C GLY A 43 5.10 15.50 6.76
N LEU A 44 5.38 15.91 8.00
CA LEU A 44 4.95 15.25 9.22
C LEU A 44 4.93 16.25 10.37
N ASP A 45 4.14 15.93 11.38
CA ASP A 45 4.21 16.54 12.69
C ASP A 45 4.29 15.45 13.79
N SER A 46 4.13 15.86 15.05
CA SER A 46 4.19 14.96 16.19
C SER A 46 3.06 13.93 16.23
N ARG A 47 2.02 14.05 15.39
CA ARG A 47 0.78 13.24 15.44
C ARG A 47 0.41 12.57 14.13
N GLN A 48 0.90 13.05 13.00
CA GLN A 48 0.61 12.44 11.70
C GLN A 48 1.73 12.64 10.68
N GLY A 49 1.75 11.77 9.68
CA GLY A 49 2.50 11.96 8.44
C GLY A 49 1.57 12.35 7.31
N VAL A 50 2.10 13.09 6.35
CA VAL A 50 1.37 13.54 5.16
C VAL A 50 2.07 13.04 3.91
N TRP A 51 1.30 12.37 3.05
CA TRP A 51 1.76 11.89 1.76
C TRP A 51 0.91 12.50 0.64
N GLU A 52 1.56 12.79 -0.49
CA GLU A 52 0.88 12.95 -1.77
C GLU A 52 0.89 11.60 -2.48
N ALA A 53 -0.30 11.07 -2.75
CA ALA A 53 -0.50 9.87 -3.56
C ALA A 53 -0.88 10.29 -4.99
N ALA A 54 -0.23 9.70 -5.98
CA ALA A 54 -0.56 9.91 -7.39
C ALA A 54 -1.25 8.66 -7.98
N TYR A 55 -2.18 8.89 -8.90
CA TYR A 55 -2.99 7.85 -9.54
C TYR A 55 -2.67 7.77 -11.04
N SER A 56 -3.12 6.68 -11.69
CA SER A 56 -2.82 6.42 -13.11
C SER A 56 -3.48 7.41 -14.08
N ASP A 57 -4.50 8.15 -13.62
CA ASP A 57 -5.14 9.24 -14.37
C ASP A 57 -4.38 10.57 -14.26
N GLY A 58 -3.25 10.59 -13.55
CA GLY A 58 -2.44 11.78 -13.31
C GLY A 58 -2.93 12.67 -12.17
N SER A 59 -4.04 12.32 -11.51
CA SER A 59 -4.51 13.06 -10.34
C SER A 59 -3.63 12.78 -9.12
N THR A 60 -3.62 13.73 -8.17
CA THR A 60 -2.96 13.57 -6.87
C THR A 60 -3.93 13.82 -5.72
N ARG A 61 -3.67 13.19 -4.57
CA ARG A 61 -4.43 13.36 -3.34
C ARG A 61 -3.51 13.36 -2.12
N LEU A 62 -3.80 14.23 -1.16
CA LEU A 62 -3.17 14.19 0.16
C LEU A 62 -3.78 13.08 1.02
N VAL A 63 -2.91 12.28 1.61
CA VAL A 63 -3.21 11.19 2.54
C VAL A 63 -2.54 11.54 3.87
N GLU A 64 -3.34 11.93 4.84
CA GLU A 64 -2.91 12.17 6.21
C GLU A 64 -3.08 10.88 7.01
N ILE A 65 -2.01 10.43 7.67
CA ILE A 65 -2.03 9.17 8.42
C ILE A 65 -1.63 9.46 9.86
N PRO A 66 -2.56 9.29 10.83
CA PRO A 66 -2.26 9.53 12.22
C PRO A 66 -1.30 8.47 12.76
N TRP A 67 -0.34 8.92 13.56
CA TRP A 67 0.48 8.06 14.40
C TRP A 67 -0.39 7.45 15.51
N GLY A 68 -0.06 6.24 15.95
CA GLY A 68 -0.71 5.63 17.11
C GLY A 68 -0.36 6.30 18.45
N ALA A 69 0.72 7.08 18.48
CA ALA A 69 1.18 7.85 19.63
C ALA A 69 1.94 9.10 19.16
N GLU A 70 1.99 10.12 20.00
CA GLU A 70 2.74 11.34 19.71
C GLU A 70 4.24 11.02 19.63
N VAL A 71 4.94 11.58 18.64
CA VAL A 71 6.38 11.43 18.44
C VAL A 71 7.09 12.77 18.69
N ALA A 72 8.27 12.74 19.31
CA ALA A 72 9.03 13.94 19.65
C ALA A 72 10.38 14.03 18.91
N THR A 73 10.87 12.92 18.34
CA THR A 73 12.20 12.82 17.73
C THR A 73 12.16 12.22 16.33
N THR A 74 13.18 12.51 15.52
CA THR A 74 13.42 11.87 14.21
C THR A 74 13.42 10.35 14.31
N ALA A 75 14.07 9.80 15.34
CA ALA A 75 14.20 8.36 15.54
C ALA A 75 12.84 7.71 15.81
N GLU A 76 11.99 8.36 16.62
CA GLU A 76 10.61 7.89 16.87
C GLU A 76 9.76 7.95 15.61
N ALA A 77 9.78 9.09 14.89
CA ALA A 77 9.05 9.24 13.64
C ALA A 77 9.45 8.16 12.62
N THR A 78 10.76 7.96 12.44
CA THR A 78 11.30 6.94 11.54
C THR A 78 10.88 5.53 11.95
N LYS A 79 10.91 5.22 13.25
CA LYS A 79 10.47 3.91 13.77
C LYS A 79 8.99 3.66 13.49
N VAL A 80 8.13 4.66 13.70
CA VAL A 80 6.69 4.57 13.39
C VAL A 80 6.49 4.31 11.90
N ILE A 81 7.14 5.08 11.04
CA ILE A 81 7.01 4.95 9.58
C ILE A 81 7.50 3.58 9.08
N VAL A 82 8.66 3.11 9.56
CA VAL A 82 9.18 1.77 9.22
C VAL A 82 8.24 0.66 9.70
N GLY A 83 7.65 0.81 10.89
CA GLY A 83 6.64 -0.10 11.42
C GLY A 83 5.40 -0.16 10.51
N MET A 84 4.89 0.99 10.07
CA MET A 84 3.77 1.07 9.13
C MET A 84 4.10 0.44 7.79
N ALA A 85 5.30 0.67 7.25
CA ALA A 85 5.74 0.07 5.99
C ALA A 85 5.79 -1.45 6.08
N LYS A 86 6.30 -1.99 7.19
CA LYS A 86 6.33 -3.44 7.44
C LYS A 86 4.90 -4.01 7.49
N ALA A 87 4.03 -3.43 8.32
CA ALA A 87 2.64 -3.87 8.43
C ALA A 87 1.86 -3.76 7.10
N ALA A 88 2.13 -2.70 6.32
CA ALA A 88 1.53 -2.52 5.00
C ALA A 88 1.94 -3.62 4.02
N ARG A 89 3.23 -3.98 3.99
CA ARG A 89 3.74 -5.08 3.15
C ARG A 89 3.17 -6.42 3.57
N GLU A 90 3.09 -6.70 4.87
CA GLU A 90 2.47 -7.93 5.40
C GLU A 90 0.99 -8.02 5.00
N ARG A 91 0.26 -6.90 5.09
CA ARG A 91 -1.14 -6.82 4.66
C ARG A 91 -1.26 -7.04 3.15
N ILE A 92 -0.46 -6.35 2.34
CA ILE A 92 -0.50 -6.50 0.88
C ILE A 92 -0.16 -7.93 0.46
N ALA A 93 0.85 -8.57 1.06
CA ALA A 93 1.21 -9.95 0.77
C ALA A 93 0.07 -10.95 1.09
N THR A 94 -0.73 -10.65 2.11
CA THR A 94 -1.92 -11.45 2.45
C THR A 94 -3.07 -11.24 1.46
N PHE A 95 -3.14 -10.07 0.83
CA PHE A 95 -4.15 -9.67 -0.15
C PHE A 95 -3.67 -9.80 -1.60
N ASP A 96 -2.52 -10.40 -1.84
CA ASP A 96 -2.02 -10.63 -3.19
C ASP A 96 -3.04 -11.49 -3.96
N PRO A 97 -3.58 -11.03 -5.11
CA PRO A 97 -4.62 -11.75 -5.82
C PRO A 97 -4.11 -13.09 -6.38
N ALA A 98 -2.80 -13.28 -6.59
CA ALA A 98 -2.25 -14.59 -6.98
C ALA A 98 -2.20 -15.56 -5.78
N VAL A 99 -1.90 -15.08 -4.57
CA VAL A 99 -2.00 -15.88 -3.33
C VAL A 99 -3.47 -16.16 -2.95
N THR A 100 -4.36 -15.19 -3.16
CA THR A 100 -5.80 -15.31 -2.89
C THR A 100 -6.48 -16.23 -3.91
N ALA A 101 -6.12 -16.14 -5.20
CA ALA A 101 -6.59 -17.06 -6.24
C ALA A 101 -6.08 -18.50 -6.03
N ALA A 102 -4.84 -18.69 -5.56
CA ALA A 102 -4.33 -20.01 -5.19
C ALA A 102 -5.07 -20.63 -3.99
N ARG A 103 -5.63 -19.80 -3.09
CA ARG A 103 -6.47 -20.25 -1.97
C ARG A 103 -7.94 -20.45 -2.34
N TYR A 104 -8.38 -19.91 -3.47
CA TYR A 104 -9.75 -19.99 -3.99
C TYR A 104 -9.74 -20.67 -5.37
N LEU A 105 -9.07 -21.81 -5.49
CA LEU A 105 -9.46 -22.80 -6.50
C LEU A 105 -10.69 -23.50 -5.93
N PRO A 106 -11.89 -23.38 -6.54
CA PRO A 106 -12.97 -24.29 -6.19
C PRO A 106 -12.45 -25.71 -6.39
N GLU A 107 -12.74 -26.62 -5.46
CA GLU A 107 -12.42 -28.04 -5.68
C GLU A 107 -12.96 -28.44 -7.05
N PRO A 108 -12.19 -29.19 -7.87
CA PRO A 108 -12.75 -29.71 -9.11
C PRO A 108 -14.06 -30.43 -8.75
N PRO A 109 -15.15 -30.21 -9.50
CA PRO A 109 -16.39 -30.89 -9.21
C PRO A 109 -16.09 -32.39 -9.13
N PRO A 110 -16.68 -33.13 -8.17
CA PRO A 110 -16.45 -34.57 -8.07
C PRO A 110 -16.66 -35.19 -9.44
N GLU A 111 -15.68 -35.98 -9.90
CA GLU A 111 -15.70 -36.60 -11.22
C GLU A 111 -17.04 -37.30 -11.43
N GLY A 112 -17.88 -36.75 -12.31
CA GLY A 112 -19.22 -37.29 -12.59
C GLY A 112 -20.31 -36.28 -12.96
N VAL A 113 -20.12 -34.96 -12.77
CA VAL A 113 -21.14 -33.98 -13.17
C VAL A 113 -20.87 -33.47 -14.59
N ILE A 114 -21.39 -34.21 -15.58
CA ILE A 114 -21.52 -33.70 -16.95
C ILE A 114 -22.65 -32.67 -16.96
N ALA A 115 -22.30 -31.38 -16.92
CA ALA A 115 -23.27 -30.31 -17.17
C ALA A 115 -23.62 -30.30 -18.67
N ALA A 116 -24.63 -31.08 -19.04
CA ALA A 116 -25.28 -30.96 -20.32
C ALA A 116 -26.06 -29.64 -20.34
N HIS A 117 -25.49 -28.55 -20.86
CA HIS A 117 -26.20 -27.50 -21.59
C HIS A 117 -25.16 -26.67 -22.37
N GLY A 118 -25.24 -26.74 -23.70
CA GLY A 118 -24.27 -26.14 -24.60
C GLY A 118 -24.30 -24.62 -24.59
N VAL A 119 -23.15 -24.01 -24.31
CA VAL A 119 -22.70 -22.76 -24.92
C VAL A 119 -21.18 -22.90 -25.12
N GLY A 120 -20.75 -22.86 -26.37
CA GLY A 120 -19.36 -23.09 -26.75
C GLY A 120 -18.43 -21.98 -26.27
N TRP A 121 -17.39 -22.37 -25.53
CA TRP A 121 -16.20 -21.54 -25.33
C TRP A 121 -15.13 -22.01 -26.32
N SER A 122 -14.80 -21.16 -27.30
CA SER A 122 -13.65 -21.34 -28.19
C SER A 122 -12.47 -20.52 -27.64
N GLY A 123 -11.55 -21.18 -26.95
CA GLY A 123 -10.26 -20.59 -26.57
C GLY A 123 -9.29 -20.53 -27.77
N PRO A 124 -8.27 -19.65 -27.74
CA PRO A 124 -7.34 -19.47 -28.86
C PRO A 124 -6.32 -20.61 -28.94
N SER A 125 -6.10 -21.12 -30.15
CA SER A 125 -5.02 -22.07 -30.47
C SER A 125 -3.66 -21.35 -30.49
N PRO A 126 -2.61 -21.92 -29.89
CA PRO A 126 -1.25 -21.41 -30.05
C PRO A 126 -0.68 -21.84 -31.41
N HIS A 127 0.02 -20.90 -32.06
CA HIS A 127 0.93 -21.17 -33.18
C HIS A 127 2.35 -21.35 -32.67
#